data_AF-A0A6P2DHT3-F1
#
_entry.id   AF-A0A6P2DHT3-F1
#
_cell.length_a   1.000
_cell.length_b   1.000
_cell.length_c   1.000
_cell.angle_alpha   90.00
_cell.angle_beta   90.00
_cell.angle_gamma   90.00
#
_symmetry.space_group_name_H-M   'P 1'
#
loop_
_entity.id
_entity.type
_entity.pdbx_description
1 polymer ?
#
loop_
_entity_poly.entity_id
_entity_poly.type
_entity_poly.pdbx_seq_one_letter_code
_entity_poly.pdbx_strand_id
1 'polypeptide(L)'
;MTLRDVQHRIRALFGAKDGKRGVEGTFMWFMEEVGELSAALRDPSADPDNLRLEFADVLAWLATLANIAGVDLEDAMRQKYGAGCPKCHATPCVCGAAKP
;
A
#
# COMPACT_ATOMS: atom_id res chain seq x y z
N MET A 1 -0.40 11.63 -10.10
CA MET A 1 0.47 11.55 -8.92
C MET A 1 1.35 10.33 -9.05
N THR A 2 2.61 10.45 -8.70
CA THR A 2 3.57 9.34 -8.56
C THR A 2 3.42 8.66 -7.19
N LEU A 3 4.07 7.50 -6.99
CA LEU A 3 4.05 6.84 -5.68
C LEU A 3 4.78 7.66 -4.62
N ARG A 4 5.84 8.37 -5.04
CA ARG A 4 6.54 9.35 -4.22
C ARG A 4 5.63 10.52 -3.83
N ASP A 5 4.82 11.03 -4.76
CA ASP A 5 3.86 12.11 -4.46
C ASP A 5 2.82 11.68 -3.42
N VAL A 6 2.29 10.46 -3.54
CA VAL A 6 1.37 9.86 -2.55
C VAL A 6 2.06 9.81 -1.19
N GLN A 7 3.25 9.22 -1.12
CA GLN A 7 3.97 9.04 0.14
C GLN A 7 4.28 10.37 0.83
N HIS A 8 4.74 11.38 0.09
CA HIS A 8 5.01 12.72 0.61
C HIS A 8 3.74 13.43 1.05
N ARG A 9 2.64 13.32 0.29
CA ARG A 9 1.34 13.91 0.65
C ARG A 9 0.81 13.33 1.96
N ILE A 10 0.87 12.01 2.13
CA ILE A 10 0.48 11.35 3.38
C ILE A 10 1.36 11.80 4.54
N ARG A 11 2.67 11.89 4.34
CA ARG A 11 3.60 12.40 5.36
C ARG A 11 3.24 13.81 5.80
N ALA A 12 2.89 14.69 4.86
CA ALA A 12 2.54 16.08 5.13
C ALA A 12 1.19 16.19 5.88
N LEU A 13 0.22 15.34 5.55
CA LEU A 13 -1.10 15.35 6.19
C LEU A 13 -1.06 14.77 7.61
N PHE A 14 -0.38 13.65 7.82
CA PHE A 14 -0.54 12.84 9.03
C PHE A 14 0.76 12.53 9.78
N GLY A 15 1.93 12.76 9.18
CA GLY A 15 3.23 12.29 9.70
C GLY A 15 3.58 12.77 11.11
N ALA A 16 3.16 13.98 11.51
CA ALA A 16 3.39 14.50 12.86
C ALA A 16 2.55 13.79 13.95
N LYS A 17 1.36 13.28 13.57
CA LYS A 17 0.47 12.54 14.46
C LYS A 17 0.87 11.07 14.53
N ASP A 18 1.09 10.45 13.37
CA ASP A 18 1.33 9.02 13.27
C ASP A 18 2.75 8.60 13.71
N GLY A 19 3.74 9.48 13.53
CA GLY A 19 5.10 9.22 14.00
C GLY A 19 5.19 8.95 15.51
N LYS A 20 4.26 9.47 16.31
CA LYS A 20 4.21 9.26 17.77
C LYS A 20 3.75 7.85 18.16
N ARG A 21 3.03 7.15 17.28
CA ARG A 21 2.48 5.80 17.47
C ARG A 21 3.52 4.70 17.21
N GLY A 22 4.61 5.05 16.51
CA GLY A 22 5.63 4.09 16.10
C GLY A 22 5.12 3.07 15.06
N VAL A 23 6.00 2.14 14.68
CA VAL A 23 5.70 1.13 13.66
C VAL A 23 4.61 0.17 14.12
N GLU A 24 4.70 -0.36 15.33
CA GLU A 24 3.76 -1.37 15.85
C GLU A 24 2.33 -0.82 15.94
N GLY A 25 2.16 0.38 16.51
CA GLY A 25 0.84 1.01 16.59
C GLY A 25 0.28 1.32 15.20
N THR A 26 1.12 1.81 14.29
CA THR A 26 0.70 2.12 12.91
C THR A 26 0.32 0.87 12.13
N PHE A 27 1.01 -0.23 12.35
CA PHE A 27 0.72 -1.51 11.69
C PHE A 27 -0.69 -2.01 12.02
N MET A 28 -1.17 -1.80 13.24
CA MET A 28 -2.54 -2.17 13.61
C MET A 28 -3.61 -1.41 12.81
N TRP A 29 -3.40 -0.12 12.53
CA TRP A 29 -4.32 0.66 11.69
C TRP A 29 -4.24 0.21 10.23
N PHE A 30 -3.05 -0.04 9.71
CA PHE A 30 -2.92 -0.63 8.37
C PHE A 30 -3.70 -1.96 8.25
N MET A 31 -3.66 -2.80 9.28
CA MET A 31 -4.41 -4.06 9.28
C MET A 31 -5.92 -3.88 9.40
N GLU A 32 -6.39 -2.87 10.13
CA GLU A 32 -7.81 -2.49 10.20
C GLU A 32 -8.36 -2.17 8.82
N GLU A 33 -7.63 -1.36 8.06
CA GLU A 33 -8.01 -0.85 6.73
C GLU A 33 -7.95 -1.96 5.67
N VAL A 34 -7.01 -2.89 5.81
CA VAL A 34 -7.01 -4.15 5.03
C VAL A 34 -8.26 -4.98 5.35
N GLY A 35 -8.73 -4.96 6.59
CA GLY A 35 -9.97 -5.60 7.02
C GLY A 35 -11.21 -4.95 6.39
N GLU A 36 -11.28 -3.63 6.36
CA GLU A 36 -12.37 -2.87 5.72
C GLU A 36 -12.40 -3.10 4.21
N LEU A 37 -11.25 -3.05 3.54
CA LEU A 37 -11.13 -3.45 2.14
C LEU A 37 -11.61 -4.90 1.90
N SER A 38 -11.22 -5.82 2.78
CA SER A 38 -11.67 -7.21 2.69
C SER A 38 -13.19 -7.34 2.86
N ALA A 39 -13.82 -6.51 3.68
CA ALA A 39 -15.27 -6.52 3.85
C ALA A 39 -15.96 -5.99 2.59
N ALA A 40 -15.49 -4.85 2.04
CA ALA A 40 -16.01 -4.26 0.82
C ALA A 40 -15.89 -5.18 -0.40
N LEU A 41 -14.79 -5.93 -0.52
CA LEU A 41 -14.60 -6.91 -1.60
C LEU A 41 -15.54 -8.12 -1.54
N ARG A 42 -15.99 -8.47 -0.34
CA ARG A 42 -16.84 -9.65 -0.11
C ARG A 42 -18.33 -9.33 -0.19
N ASP A 43 -18.71 -8.06 -0.13
CA ASP A 43 -20.08 -7.63 -0.22
C ASP A 43 -20.47 -7.42 -1.70
N PRO A 44 -21.33 -8.28 -2.27
CA PRO A 44 -21.79 -8.15 -3.67
C PRO A 44 -22.68 -6.93 -3.89
N SER A 45 -23.13 -6.26 -2.83
CA SER A 45 -23.92 -5.02 -2.86
C SER A 45 -23.11 -3.78 -2.47
N ALA A 46 -21.80 -3.92 -2.23
CA ALA A 46 -20.95 -2.80 -1.85
C ALA A 46 -21.01 -1.69 -2.90
N ASP A 47 -21.12 -0.46 -2.40
CA ASP A 47 -21.00 0.73 -3.21
C ASP A 47 -19.61 0.75 -3.90
N PRO A 48 -19.55 0.82 -5.24
CA PRO A 48 -18.28 0.94 -5.97
C PRO A 48 -17.43 2.12 -5.51
N ASP A 49 -18.03 3.20 -5.00
CA ASP A 49 -17.30 4.33 -4.46
C ASP A 49 -16.67 4.01 -3.10
N ASN A 50 -17.36 3.27 -2.23
CA ASN A 50 -16.75 2.78 -0.99
C ASN A 50 -15.53 1.92 -1.28
N LEU A 51 -15.65 0.95 -2.18
CA LEU A 51 -14.53 0.08 -2.56
C LEU A 51 -13.30 0.87 -3.03
N ARG A 52 -13.50 1.94 -3.82
CA ARG A 52 -12.41 2.82 -4.26
C ARG A 52 -11.73 3.53 -3.10
N LEU A 53 -12.49 3.96 -2.09
CA LEU A 53 -11.96 4.60 -0.89
C LEU A 53 -11.15 3.62 -0.05
N GLU A 54 -11.64 2.40 0.17
CA GLU A 54 -10.89 1.38 0.92
C GLU A 54 -9.53 1.05 0.28
N PHE A 55 -9.45 0.99 -1.06
CA PHE A 55 -8.18 0.83 -1.77
C PHE A 55 -7.23 2.02 -1.53
N ALA A 56 -7.78 3.24 -1.47
CA ALA A 56 -7.00 4.43 -1.20
C ALA A 56 -6.49 4.46 0.24
N ASP A 57 -7.30 4.04 1.21
CA ASP A 57 -6.94 4.03 2.62
C ASP A 57 -5.87 2.97 2.94
N VAL A 58 -5.97 1.76 2.36
CA VAL A 58 -4.90 0.76 2.44
C VAL A 58 -3.58 1.30 1.88
N LEU A 59 -3.62 2.01 0.74
CA LEU A 59 -2.42 2.63 0.16
C LEU A 59 -1.88 3.75 1.06
N ALA A 60 -2.75 4.57 1.65
CA ALA A 60 -2.38 5.66 2.55
C ALA A 60 -1.67 5.13 3.80
N TRP A 61 -2.22 4.10 4.44
CA TRP A 61 -1.62 3.50 5.64
C TRP A 61 -0.34 2.72 5.36
N LEU A 62 -0.21 2.09 4.20
CA LEU A 62 1.07 1.54 3.74
C LEU A 62 2.12 2.65 3.57
N ALA A 63 1.74 3.80 3.01
CA ALA A 63 2.63 4.95 2.90
C ALA A 63 3.01 5.55 4.27
N THR A 64 2.08 5.59 5.23
CA THR A 64 2.38 5.98 6.61
C THR A 64 3.41 5.04 7.24
N LEU A 65 3.23 3.72 7.10
CA LEU A 65 4.21 2.73 7.57
C LEU A 65 5.59 2.92 6.94
N ALA A 66 5.65 3.11 5.63
CA ALA A 66 6.90 3.34 4.91
C ALA A 66 7.61 4.62 5.39
N ASN A 67 6.85 5.70 5.63
CA ASN A 67 7.38 6.95 6.18
C ASN A 67 8.01 6.76 7.57
N ILE A 68 7.39 5.97 8.45
CA ILE A 68 7.92 5.70 9.79
C ILE A 68 9.13 4.75 9.72
N ALA A 69 9.10 3.76 8.83
CA ALA A 69 10.18 2.80 8.63
C ALA A 69 11.39 3.35 7.85
N GLY A 70 11.30 4.57 7.32
CA GLY A 70 12.37 5.17 6.50
C GLY A 70 12.52 4.52 5.12
N VAL A 71 11.44 3.96 4.57
CA VAL A 71 11.42 3.29 3.26
C VAL A 71 10.85 4.23 2.20
N ASP A 72 11.57 4.40 1.09
CA ASP A 72 11.06 5.06 -0.12
C ASP A 72 10.30 4.04 -0.97
N LEU A 73 8.98 4.17 -1.07
CA LEU A 73 8.13 3.19 -1.76
C LEU A 73 8.40 3.14 -3.27
N GLU A 74 8.65 4.29 -3.89
CA GLU A 74 8.89 4.36 -5.34
C GLU A 74 10.22 3.72 -5.71
N ASP A 75 11.26 3.99 -4.92
CA ASP A 75 12.57 3.34 -5.07
C ASP A 75 12.47 1.83 -4.80
N ALA A 76 11.79 1.40 -3.73
CA ALA A 76 11.57 -0.02 -3.45
C ALA A 76 10.84 -0.74 -4.60
N MET A 77 9.82 -0.10 -5.18
CA MET A 77 9.09 -0.63 -6.34
C MET A 77 9.98 -0.68 -7.59
N ARG A 78 10.78 0.37 -7.85
CA ARG A 78 11.72 0.41 -8.96
C ARG A 78 12.78 -0.68 -8.85
N GLN A 79 13.37 -0.87 -7.67
CA GLN A 79 14.38 -1.89 -7.45
C GLN A 79 13.82 -3.30 -7.62
N LYS A 80 12.60 -3.55 -7.14
CA LYS A 80 12.00 -4.89 -7.16
C LYS A 80 11.35 -5.25 -8.50
N TYR A 81 10.63 -4.31 -9.10
CA TYR A 81 9.76 -4.56 -10.26
C TYR A 81 10.07 -3.67 -11.47
N GLY A 82 11.02 -2.73 -11.38
CA GLY A 82 11.32 -1.78 -12.46
C GLY A 82 11.88 -2.40 -13.74
N ALA A 83 12.41 -3.62 -13.66
CA ALA A 83 12.90 -4.39 -14.80
C ALA A 83 11.98 -5.57 -15.18
N GLY A 84 10.71 -5.56 -14.74
CA GLY A 84 9.75 -6.64 -14.95
C GLY A 84 9.67 -7.60 -13.75
N CYS A 85 9.22 -8.83 -13.98
CA CYS A 85 9.13 -9.84 -12.92
C CYS A 85 10.48 -10.00 -12.18
N PRO A 86 10.55 -9.97 -10.84
CA PRO A 86 11.82 -10.10 -10.10
C PRO A 86 12.51 -11.45 -10.29
N LYS A 87 11.85 -12.43 -10.91
CA LYS A 87 12.36 -13.78 -11.15
C LYS A 87 12.75 -14.01 -12.61
N CYS A 88 11.83 -13.71 -13.54
CA CYS A 88 12.05 -13.98 -14.96
C CYS A 88 12.36 -12.72 -15.79
N HIS A 89 12.31 -11.53 -15.21
CA HIS A 89 12.53 -10.23 -15.85
C HIS A 89 11.61 -9.92 -17.05
N ALA A 90 10.60 -10.76 -17.30
CA ALA A 90 9.62 -10.56 -18.35
C ALA A 90 8.45 -9.69 -17.87
N THR A 91 7.86 -8.97 -18.82
CA THR A 91 6.59 -8.24 -18.69
C THR A 91 5.75 -8.52 -19.95
N PRO A 92 4.68 -9.35 -19.89
CA PRO A 92 4.12 -10.04 -18.72
C PRO A 92 5.02 -11.16 -18.17
N CYS A 93 4.83 -11.49 -16.89
CA CYS A 93 5.54 -12.58 -16.22
C CYS A 93 5.23 -13.95 -16.87
N VAL A 94 6.24 -14.80 -17.01
CA VAL A 94 6.12 -16.18 -17.55
C VAL A 94 6.47 -17.26 -16.52
N CYS A 95 6.63 -16.89 -15.24
CA CYS A 95 6.80 -17.88 -14.19
C CYS A 95 5.56 -18.79 -14.10
N GLY A 96 5.76 -20.05 -13.71
CA GLY A 96 4.66 -20.95 -13.36
C GLY A 96 3.78 -20.38 -12.23
N ALA A 97 2.65 -21.05 -11.96
CA ALA A 97 1.58 -20.56 -11.08
C ALA A 97 2.09 -19.72 -9.90
N ALA A 98 1.51 -18.52 -9.74
CA ALA A 98 1.80 -17.63 -8.63
C ALA A 98 1.67 -18.38 -7.30
N LYS A 99 2.49 -18.01 -6.30
CA LYS A 99 2.33 -18.58 -4.95
C LYS A 99 0.85 -18.43 -4.54
N PRO A 100 0.22 -19.48 -4.01
CA PRO A 100 -1.17 -19.44 -3.57
C PRO A 100 -1.39 -18.35 -2.51
#